data_AF-A0A7V8XEK9-F1
#
_entry.id   AF-A0A7V8XEK9-F1
#
_cell.length_a   1.000
_cell.length_b   1.000
_cell.length_c   1.000
_cell.angle_alpha   90.00
_cell.angle_beta   90.00
_cell.angle_gamma   90.00
#
_symmetry.space_group_name_H-M   'P 1'
#
loop_
_entity.id
_entity.type
_entity.pdbx_description
1 polymer ?
#
loop_
_entity_poly.entity_id
_entity_poly.type
_entity_poly.pdbx_seq_one_letter_code
_entity_poly.pdbx_strand_id
1 'polypeptide(L)'
;MGEFLHYLNVRKGHLLDLTIAHAQIVLSAIVIATAISLVTAILVYRRERLAAVVLSIVGTFLTIPSLALFSLLIPFLGLGTKPALVALVLYAMLPILRNTVVGLRSVDRAVLESARGMGMNRLRRLAR
;
A
#
# COMPACT_ATOMS: atom_id res chain seq x y z
N MET A 1 11.53 3.11 37.70
CA MET A 1 12.39 2.84 36.53
C MET A 1 12.91 1.40 36.51
N GLY A 2 13.45 0.87 37.62
CA GLY A 2 13.99 -0.51 37.69
C GLY A 2 13.00 -1.62 37.33
N GLU A 3 11.75 -1.53 37.82
CA GLU A 3 10.66 -2.49 37.49
C GLU A 3 10.38 -2.62 35.98
N PHE A 4 10.39 -1.49 35.26
CA PHE A 4 10.17 -1.47 33.81
C PHE A 4 11.35 -2.07 33.04
N LEU A 5 12.59 -1.75 33.45
CA LEU A 5 13.80 -2.33 32.84
C LEU A 5 13.87 -3.84 33.08
N HIS A 6 13.44 -4.29 34.26
CA HIS A 6 13.32 -5.72 34.57
C HIS A 6 12.27 -6.40 33.68
N TYR A 7 11.07 -5.81 33.54
CA TYR A 7 10.03 -6.31 32.62
C TYR A 7 10.55 -6.42 31.17
N LEU A 8 11.24 -5.40 30.66
CA LEU A 8 11.83 -5.43 29.33
C LEU A 8 12.88 -6.53 29.19
N ASN A 9 13.77 -6.68 30.17
CA ASN A 9 14.82 -7.71 30.09
C ASN A 9 14.24 -9.13 30.16
N VAL A 10 13.20 -9.35 30.97
CA VAL A 10 12.52 -10.64 31.10
C VAL A 10 11.69 -10.97 29.84
N ARG A 11 11.01 -9.98 29.24
CA ARG A 11 10.12 -10.20 28.09
C ARG A 11 10.74 -9.92 26.72
N LYS A 12 12.03 -9.56 26.66
CA LYS A 12 12.71 -9.19 25.41
C LYS A 12 12.48 -10.18 24.26
N GLY A 13 12.55 -11.49 24.53
CA GLY A 13 12.32 -12.52 23.51
C GLY A 13 10.92 -12.45 22.95
N HIS A 14 9.92 -12.44 23.82
CA HIS A 14 8.52 -12.35 23.41
C HIS A 14 8.18 -11.04 22.68
N LEU A 15 8.75 -9.91 23.11
CA LEU A 15 8.58 -8.63 22.44
C LEU A 15 9.20 -8.62 21.04
N LEU A 16 10.36 -9.26 20.87
CA LEU A 16 10.99 -9.45 19.56
C LEU A 16 10.13 -10.33 18.66
N ASP A 17 9.61 -11.45 19.16
CA ASP A 17 8.74 -12.34 18.39
C ASP A 17 7.49 -11.62 17.89
N LEU A 18 6.83 -10.85 18.76
CA LEU A 18 5.66 -10.04 18.40
C LEU A 18 6.00 -8.96 17.36
N THR A 19 7.17 -8.33 17.50
CA THR A 19 7.63 -7.29 16.56
C THR A 19 7.93 -7.90 15.19
N ILE A 20 8.57 -9.07 15.15
CA ILE A 20 8.84 -9.80 13.90
C ILE A 20 7.52 -10.22 13.25
N ALA A 21 6.58 -10.77 14.02
CA ALA A 21 5.26 -11.15 13.51
C ALA A 21 4.50 -9.94 12.93
N HIS A 22 4.56 -8.79 13.62
CA HIS A 22 3.98 -7.55 13.12
C HIS A 22 4.68 -7.04 11.84
N ALA A 23 6.02 -7.08 11.80
CA ALA A 23 6.77 -6.69 10.62
C ALA A 23 6.43 -7.58 9.42
N GLN A 24 6.30 -8.89 9.61
CA GLN A 24 5.94 -9.85 8.56
C GLN A 24 4.58 -9.54 7.94
N ILE A 25 3.55 -9.31 8.77
CA ILE A 25 2.20 -8.99 8.24
C ILE A 25 2.19 -7.63 7.52
N VAL A 26 2.86 -6.62 8.07
CA VAL A 26 2.94 -5.28 7.46
C VAL A 26 3.68 -5.32 6.13
N LEU A 27 4.83 -5.98 6.07
CA LEU A 27 5.59 -6.12 4.82
C LEU A 27 4.78 -6.88 3.76
N SER A 28 4.11 -7.96 4.15
CA SER A 28 3.24 -8.72 3.24
C SER A 28 2.11 -7.84 2.69
N ALA A 29 1.46 -7.05 3.55
CA ALA A 29 0.41 -6.13 3.14
C ALA A 29 0.94 -5.06 2.17
N ILE A 30 2.09 -4.47 2.45
CA ILE A 30 2.72 -3.44 1.61
C ILE A 30 3.07 -4.01 0.24
N VAL A 31 3.66 -5.20 0.16
CA VAL A 31 4.01 -5.83 -1.12
C VAL A 31 2.77 -6.07 -1.97
N ILE A 32 1.71 -6.63 -1.37
CA ILE A 32 0.44 -6.89 -2.07
C ILE A 32 -0.21 -5.58 -2.51
N ALA A 33 -0.35 -4.61 -1.61
CA ALA A 33 -0.94 -3.31 -1.92
C ALA A 33 -0.14 -2.57 -3.00
N THR A 34 1.19 -2.65 -2.96
CA THR A 34 2.08 -2.06 -3.96
C THR A 34 1.86 -2.69 -5.33
N ALA A 35 1.84 -4.02 -5.41
CA ALA A 35 1.61 -4.72 -6.68
C ALA A 35 0.27 -4.31 -7.31
N ILE A 36 -0.82 -4.32 -6.53
CA ILE A 36 -2.16 -3.97 -7.01
C ILE A 36 -2.23 -2.49 -7.39
N SER A 37 -1.76 -1.59 -6.52
CA SER A 37 -1.83 -0.14 -6.74
C SER A 37 -0.93 0.33 -7.88
N LEU A 38 0.26 -0.25 -8.06
CA LEU A 38 1.13 0.08 -9.20
C LEU A 38 0.49 -0.28 -10.52
N VAL A 39 -0.02 -1.52 -10.66
CA VAL A 39 -0.69 -1.97 -11.88
C VAL A 39 -1.88 -1.07 -12.16
N THR A 40 -2.71 -0.82 -11.14
CA THR A 40 -3.89 0.02 -11.27
C THR A 40 -3.52 1.46 -11.67
N ALA A 41 -2.52 2.07 -11.02
CA ALA A 41 -2.02 3.41 -11.34
C ALA A 41 -1.55 3.49 -12.80
N ILE A 42 -0.73 2.55 -13.24
CA ILE A 42 -0.18 2.53 -14.61
C ILE A 42 -1.30 2.43 -15.66
N LEU A 43 -2.42 1.75 -15.34
CA LEU A 43 -3.57 1.66 -16.24
C LEU A 43 -4.37 2.98 -16.30
N VAL A 44 -4.52 3.68 -15.16
CA VAL A 44 -5.44 4.83 -15.07
C VAL A 44 -4.76 6.20 -15.12
N TYR A 45 -3.44 6.32 -14.91
CA TYR A 45 -2.78 7.61 -14.69
C TYR A 45 -2.96 8.61 -15.85
N ARG A 46 -3.15 8.14 -17.08
CA ARG A 46 -3.37 9.02 -18.26
C ARG A 46 -4.78 9.58 -18.37
N ARG A 47 -5.76 9.01 -17.66
CA ARG A 47 -7.17 9.36 -17.76
C ARG A 47 -7.62 9.98 -16.44
N GLU A 48 -7.70 11.30 -16.38
CA GLU A 48 -8.01 12.03 -15.14
C GLU A 48 -9.30 11.56 -14.47
N ARG A 49 -10.38 11.39 -15.24
CA ARG A 49 -11.66 10.90 -14.71
C ARG A 49 -11.56 9.48 -14.14
N LEU A 50 -10.88 8.56 -14.83
CA LEU A 50 -10.72 7.18 -14.33
C LEU A 50 -9.85 7.14 -13.07
N ALA A 51 -8.74 7.90 -13.06
CA ALA A 51 -7.89 8.00 -11.88
C ALA A 51 -8.67 8.57 -10.68
N ALA A 52 -9.49 9.60 -10.89
CA ALA A 52 -10.34 10.17 -9.84
C ALA A 52 -11.34 9.14 -9.30
N VAL A 53 -12.05 8.42 -10.16
CA VAL A 53 -13.00 7.38 -9.75
C VAL A 53 -12.31 6.28 -8.95
N VAL A 54 -11.19 5.75 -9.43
CA VAL A 54 -10.46 4.69 -8.71
C VAL A 54 -9.93 5.20 -7.36
N LEU A 55 -9.37 6.41 -7.32
CA LEU A 55 -8.91 7.01 -6.06
C LEU A 55 -10.06 7.24 -5.07
N SER A 56 -11.25 7.62 -5.55
CA SER A 56 -12.44 7.74 -4.72
C SER A 56 -12.86 6.39 -4.14
N ILE A 57 -12.92 5.34 -4.96
CA ILE A 57 -13.28 3.98 -4.51
C ILE A 57 -12.31 3.50 -3.44
N VAL A 58 -11.00 3.61 -3.71
CA VAL A 58 -9.98 3.18 -2.75
C VAL A 58 -10.02 4.05 -1.49
N GLY A 59 -10.33 5.33 -1.65
CA GLY A 59 -10.46 6.28 -0.55
C GLY A 59 -11.63 5.99 0.40
N THR A 60 -12.72 5.42 -0.11
CA THR A 60 -13.87 5.01 0.71
C THR A 60 -13.48 3.97 1.76
N PHE A 61 -12.51 3.09 1.50
CA PHE A 61 -12.10 2.13 2.54
C PHE A 61 -11.53 2.81 3.78
N LEU A 62 -10.82 3.94 3.64
CA LEU A 62 -10.28 4.68 4.78
C LEU A 62 -11.35 5.34 5.65
N THR A 63 -12.57 5.52 5.14
CA THR A 63 -13.66 6.09 5.94
C THR A 63 -14.33 5.04 6.82
N ILE A 64 -14.10 3.75 6.56
CA ILE A 64 -14.61 2.66 7.40
C ILE A 64 -13.69 2.54 8.62
N PRO A 65 -14.20 2.64 9.86
CA PRO A 65 -13.38 2.42 11.06
C PRO A 65 -12.77 1.02 11.06
N SER A 66 -11.52 0.88 11.53
CA SER A 66 -10.81 -0.41 11.52
C SER A 66 -11.60 -1.49 12.26
N LEU A 67 -12.14 -1.20 13.43
CA LEU A 67 -12.96 -2.15 14.20
C LEU A 67 -14.19 -2.64 13.40
N ALA A 68 -14.87 -1.75 12.67
CA ALA A 68 -16.02 -2.11 11.85
C ALA A 68 -15.60 -2.98 10.66
N LEU A 69 -14.51 -2.62 9.99
CA LEU A 69 -13.96 -3.41 8.88
C LEU A 69 -13.56 -4.83 9.34
N PHE A 70 -12.91 -4.96 10.50
CA PHE A 70 -12.58 -6.26 11.07
C PHE A 70 -13.84 -7.09 11.35
N SER A 71 -14.86 -6.49 12.01
CA SER A 71 -16.13 -7.17 12.26
C SER A 71 -16.82 -7.67 10.97
N LEU A 72 -16.69 -6.93 9.87
CA LEU A 72 -17.20 -7.35 8.56
C LEU A 72 -16.39 -8.50 7.93
N LEU A 73 -15.08 -8.54 8.15
CA LEU A 73 -14.18 -9.53 7.53
C LEU A 73 -14.13 -10.87 8.28
N ILE A 74 -14.30 -10.85 9.61
CA ILE A 74 -14.18 -12.05 10.46
C ILE A 74 -15.11 -13.21 10.04
N PRO A 75 -16.39 -13.00 9.68
CA PRO A 75 -17.25 -14.09 9.22
C PRO A 75 -16.73 -14.84 7.99
N PHE A 76 -15.96 -14.16 7.14
CA PHE A 76 -15.44 -14.73 5.88
C PHE A 76 -14.00 -15.27 6.01
N LEU A 77 -13.17 -14.62 6.83
CA LEU A 77 -11.73 -14.90 6.92
C LEU A 77 -11.31 -15.54 8.24
N GLY A 78 -12.21 -15.60 9.22
CA GLY A 78 -11.94 -15.98 10.60
C GLY A 78 -11.22 -14.90 11.41
N LEU A 79 -10.89 -15.23 12.65
CA LEU A 79 -10.07 -14.39 13.53
C LEU A 79 -8.58 -14.55 13.20
N GLY A 80 -7.79 -13.50 13.46
CA GLY A 80 -6.33 -13.53 13.37
C GLY A 80 -5.74 -12.72 12.22
N THR A 81 -4.65 -13.22 11.63
CA THR A 81 -3.79 -12.49 10.68
C THR A 81 -4.47 -12.17 9.34
N LYS A 82 -5.39 -13.03 8.86
CA LYS A 82 -6.05 -12.87 7.55
C LYS A 82 -6.87 -11.59 7.42
N PRO A 83 -7.84 -11.28 8.31
CA PRO A 83 -8.58 -10.02 8.23
C PRO A 83 -7.67 -8.79 8.42
N ALA A 84 -6.64 -8.90 9.27
CA ALA A 84 -5.67 -7.82 9.44
C ALA A 84 -4.87 -7.55 8.15
N LEU A 85 -4.44 -8.60 7.45
CA LEU A 85 -3.75 -8.47 6.17
C LEU A 85 -4.63 -7.76 5.13
N VAL A 86 -5.89 -8.18 4.99
CA VAL A 86 -6.83 -7.57 4.04
C VAL A 86 -7.10 -6.10 4.38
N ALA A 87 -7.34 -5.78 5.66
CA ALA A 87 -7.53 -4.40 6.10
C ALA A 87 -6.30 -3.52 5.82
N LEU A 88 -5.11 -4.02 6.13
CA LEU A 88 -3.84 -3.32 5.87
C LEU A 88 -3.62 -3.09 4.37
N VAL A 89 -3.93 -4.08 3.52
CA VAL A 89 -3.87 -3.93 2.06
C VAL A 89 -4.80 -2.80 1.60
N LEU A 90 -6.08 -2.86 1.97
CA LEU A 90 -7.08 -1.86 1.56
C LEU A 90 -6.67 -0.45 1.98
N TYR A 91 -6.16 -0.27 3.19
CA TYR A 91 -5.74 1.03 3.69
C TYR A 91 -4.44 1.52 3.04
N ALA A 92 -3.48 0.63 2.80
CA ALA A 92 -2.23 0.98 2.13
C ALA A 92 -2.42 1.30 0.64
N MET A 93 -3.47 0.78 0.01
CA MET A 93 -3.73 1.00 -1.41
C MET A 93 -3.88 2.49 -1.77
N LEU A 94 -4.60 3.29 -0.97
CA LEU A 94 -4.85 4.70 -1.31
C LEU A 94 -3.57 5.52 -1.43
N PRO A 95 -2.71 5.63 -0.39
CA PRO A 95 -1.52 6.46 -0.48
C PRO A 95 -0.58 5.96 -1.58
N ILE A 96 -0.42 4.64 -1.75
CA ILE A 96 0.44 4.09 -2.81
C ILE A 96 -0.12 4.47 -4.18
N LEU A 97 -1.39 4.19 -4.45
CA LEU A 97 -2.04 4.48 -5.73
C LEU A 97 -1.98 5.98 -6.05
N ARG A 98 -2.32 6.83 -5.07
CA ARG A 98 -2.29 8.29 -5.21
C ARG A 98 -0.88 8.78 -5.53
N ASN A 99 0.11 8.33 -4.78
CA ASN A 99 1.50 8.75 -4.97
C ASN A 99 2.06 8.26 -6.30
N THR A 100 1.70 7.06 -6.76
CA THR A 100 2.09 6.58 -8.09
C THR A 100 1.45 7.39 -9.21
N VAL A 101 0.15 7.70 -9.13
CA VAL A 101 -0.52 8.52 -10.15
C VAL A 101 0.09 9.92 -10.21
N VAL A 102 0.32 10.55 -9.06
CA VAL A 102 0.96 11.88 -8.98
C VAL A 102 2.39 11.81 -9.52
N GLY A 103 3.20 10.84 -9.09
CA GLY A 103 4.58 10.68 -9.53
C GLY A 103 4.72 10.42 -11.03
N LEU A 104 3.83 9.61 -11.62
CA LEU A 104 3.83 9.37 -13.06
C LEU A 104 3.42 10.62 -13.87
N ARG A 105 2.60 11.50 -13.29
CA ARG A 105 2.16 12.75 -13.94
C ARG A 105 3.14 13.90 -13.75
N SER A 106 3.98 13.85 -12.72
CA SER A 106 4.96 14.91 -12.44
C SER A 106 6.22 14.84 -13.30
N VAL A 107 6.34 13.85 -14.19
CA VAL A 107 7.48 13.73 -15.11
C VAL A 107 7.48 14.90 -16.10
N ASP A 108 8.61 15.63 -16.18
CA ASP A 108 8.77 16.77 -17.06
C ASP A 108 8.54 16.39 -18.54
N ARG A 109 7.83 17.26 -19.27
CA ARG A 109 7.56 17.06 -20.68
C ARG A 109 8.85 17.00 -21.51
N ALA A 110 9.88 17.79 -21.19
CA ALA A 110 11.17 17.75 -21.86
C ALA A 110 11.81 16.36 -21.77
N VAL A 111 11.77 15.71 -20.60
CA VAL A 111 12.25 14.34 -20.42
C VAL A 111 11.47 13.36 -21.29
N LEU A 112 10.14 13.51 -21.37
CA LEU A 112 9.30 12.68 -22.22
C LEU A 112 9.56 12.86 -23.72
N GLU A 113 9.84 14.08 -24.17
CA GLU A 113 10.20 14.37 -25.57
C GLU A 113 11.61 13.85 -25.89
N SER A 114 12.60 14.02 -25.00
CA SER A 114 13.93 13.43 -25.16
C SER A 114 13.87 11.91 -25.28
N ALA A 115 13.09 11.25 -24.43
CA ALA A 115 12.91 9.80 -24.50
C ALA A 115 12.25 9.35 -25.82
N ARG A 116 11.32 10.15 -26.38
CA ARG A 116 10.78 9.89 -27.73
C ARG A 116 11.82 10.11 -28.82
N GLY A 117 12.63 11.16 -28.72
CA GLY A 117 13.74 11.43 -29.65
C GLY A 117 14.78 10.33 -29.68
N MET A 118 15.00 9.63 -28.56
CA MET A 118 15.82 8.42 -28.47
C MET A 118 15.13 7.13 -28.98
N GLY A 119 13.93 7.22 -29.55
CA GLY A 119 13.19 6.07 -30.09
C GLY A 119 12.57 5.14 -29.02
N MET A 120 12.41 5.59 -27.77
CA MET A 120 11.86 4.74 -26.71
C MET A 120 10.33 4.58 -26.85
N ASN A 121 9.88 3.34 -26.95
CA ASN A 121 8.46 3.01 -26.92
C ASN A 121 7.84 3.23 -25.52
N ARG A 122 6.51 3.11 -25.38
CA ARG A 122 5.80 3.40 -24.12
C ARG A 122 6.25 2.54 -22.93
N LEU A 123 6.53 1.26 -23.15
CA LEU A 123 6.97 0.34 -22.09
C LEU A 123 8.41 0.63 -21.69
N ARG A 124 9.28 0.91 -22.66
CA ARG A 124 10.68 1.24 -22.40
C ARG A 124 10.82 2.54 -21.61
N ARG A 125 9.98 3.55 -21.89
CA ARG A 125 9.90 4.81 -21.12
C ARG A 125 9.30 4.67 -19.72
N LEU A 126 8.56 3.58 -19.47
CA LEU A 126 8.01 3.31 -18.14
C LEU A 126 9.03 2.55 -17.27
N ALA A 127 9.81 1.66 -17.90
CA ALA A 127 10.78 0.81 -17.20
C ALA A 127 12.17 1.46 -17.03
N ARG A 128 12.46 2.56 -17.74
CA ARG A 128 13.73 3.29 -17.73
C ARG A 128 13.47 4.78 -17.80
#